data_AF-E4UAP5-F1
#
_entry.id   AF-E4UAP5-F1
#
_cell.length_a   1.000
_cell.length_b   1.000
_cell.length_c   1.000
_cell.angle_alpha   90.00
_cell.angle_beta   90.00
_cell.angle_gamma   90.00
#
_symmetry.space_group_name_H-M   'P 1'
#
loop_
_entity.id
_entity.type
_entity.pdbx_description
1 polymer ?
#
loop_
_entity_poly.entity_id
_entity_poly.type
_entity_poly.pdbx_seq_one_letter_code
_entity_poly.pdbx_strand_id
1 'polypeptide(L)'
;MDWNEVRKRLKEPFPDDAISWVPVQERKDKTRAQIAPYVERWRIEERLDEVVGVENWRAEYEHVQLGPDDFKVRCRLTVLGVTKENVGEWSTLSGAYTKAFRRVAENFGVGRHVRDLEPVWVSKGKDGKYRPPKKLKGRIVTEPTEEDLAASERAPASQGRRPAAVRPPEAKPKPTADSVRAEDSRATAAAKVDPIELINQLVARLKKQGKGAAAARIITKHGGYGKTPEEQRALYGELRRLLVEDEAA
;
A
#
# COMPACT_ATOMS: atom_id res chain seq x y z
N MET A 1 14.90 31.38 -4.72
CA MET A 1 14.23 30.95 -3.47
C MET A 1 15.31 30.60 -2.46
N ASP A 2 15.23 31.05 -1.21
CA ASP A 2 16.21 30.72 -0.17
C ASP A 2 15.99 29.28 0.33
N TRP A 3 17.01 28.43 0.21
CA TRP A 3 16.93 27.02 0.63
C TRP A 3 16.72 26.87 2.14
N ASN A 4 17.14 27.82 2.97
CA ASN A 4 16.86 27.73 4.40
C ASN A 4 15.36 27.83 4.69
N GLU A 5 14.69 28.79 4.05
CA GLU A 5 13.24 28.97 4.17
C GLU A 5 12.45 27.82 3.55
N VAL A 6 12.85 27.35 2.35
CA VAL A 6 12.22 26.17 1.72
C VAL A 6 12.33 24.95 2.63
N ARG A 7 13.53 24.67 3.17
CA ARG A 7 13.75 23.54 4.08
C ARG A 7 12.92 23.67 5.35
N LYS A 8 12.74 24.87 5.88
CA LYS A 8 11.90 25.13 7.04
C LYS A 8 10.43 24.80 6.74
N ARG A 9 9.87 25.33 5.64
CA ARG A 9 8.48 25.10 5.23
C ARG A 9 8.18 23.65 4.86
N LEU A 10 9.12 22.96 4.19
CA LEU A 10 8.97 21.52 3.88
C LEU A 10 8.95 20.64 5.13
N LYS A 11 9.57 21.06 6.23
CA LYS A 11 9.66 20.31 7.49
C LYS A 11 8.50 20.55 8.45
N GLU A 12 7.64 21.52 8.16
CA GLU A 12 6.50 21.82 9.02
C GLU A 12 5.66 20.56 9.28
N PRO A 13 5.14 20.41 10.51
CA PRO A 13 4.32 19.26 10.84
C PRO A 13 3.04 19.23 9.98
N PHE A 14 2.60 18.03 9.64
CA PHE A 14 1.28 17.82 9.09
C PHE A 14 0.29 17.89 10.26
N PRO A 15 -0.90 18.47 10.04
CA PRO A 15 -1.92 18.49 11.09
C PRO A 15 -2.33 17.05 11.46
N ASP A 16 -2.81 16.83 12.69
CA ASP A 16 -3.12 15.49 13.19
C ASP A 16 -4.14 14.73 12.32
N ASP A 17 -5.07 15.45 11.70
CA ASP A 17 -6.09 14.91 10.78
C ASP A 17 -5.54 14.55 9.39
N ALA A 18 -4.30 14.96 9.09
CA ALA A 18 -3.56 14.55 7.91
C ALA A 18 -2.81 13.23 8.08
N ILE A 19 -2.75 12.71 9.30
CA ILE A 19 -2.04 11.47 9.62
C ILE A 19 -3.00 10.28 9.50
N SER A 20 -2.73 9.45 8.50
CA SER A 20 -3.42 8.19 8.27
C SER A 20 -2.72 7.04 9.00
N TRP A 21 -3.39 5.91 9.14
CA TRP A 21 -2.88 4.76 9.89
C TRP A 21 -3.06 3.46 9.11
N VAL A 22 -2.02 2.62 9.11
CA VAL A 22 -2.03 1.33 8.41
C VAL A 22 -1.62 0.20 9.38
N PRO A 23 -2.31 -0.95 9.37
CA PRO A 23 -1.83 -2.13 10.07
C PRO A 23 -0.47 -2.56 9.52
N VAL A 24 0.52 -2.71 10.40
CA VAL A 24 1.84 -3.23 10.07
C VAL A 24 2.05 -4.63 10.62
N GLN A 25 1.31 -5.00 11.67
CA GLN A 25 1.33 -6.33 12.26
C GLN A 25 -0.04 -6.64 12.87
N GLU A 26 -0.59 -7.82 12.63
CA GLU A 26 -1.82 -8.28 13.27
C GLU A 26 -1.53 -9.47 14.19
N ARG A 27 -2.26 -9.59 15.29
CA ARG A 27 -2.28 -10.84 16.07
C ARG A 27 -2.98 -11.94 15.28
N LYS A 28 -2.61 -13.20 15.56
CA LYS A 28 -3.21 -14.40 14.91
C LYS A 28 -4.73 -14.48 15.11
N ASP A 29 -5.21 -14.04 16.27
CA ASP A 29 -6.63 -14.01 16.62
C ASP A 29 -7.40 -12.83 15.98
N LYS A 30 -6.69 -11.92 15.29
CA LYS A 30 -7.22 -10.71 14.63
C LYS A 30 -7.98 -9.77 15.58
N THR A 31 -7.72 -9.83 16.89
CA THR A 31 -8.36 -8.96 17.89
C THR A 31 -7.61 -7.64 18.05
N ARG A 32 -6.30 -7.64 17.79
CA ARG A 32 -5.42 -6.46 17.88
C ARG A 32 -4.48 -6.39 16.69
N ALA A 33 -4.10 -5.16 16.34
CA ALA A 33 -3.05 -4.89 15.37
C ALA A 33 -2.14 -3.77 15.86
N GLN A 34 -0.87 -3.85 15.49
CA GLN A 34 0.02 -2.71 15.52
C GLN A 34 -0.24 -1.89 14.25
N ILE A 35 -0.56 -0.62 14.43
CA ILE A 35 -0.77 0.33 13.35
C ILE A 35 0.37 1.35 13.32
N ALA A 36 0.86 1.68 12.13
CA ALA A 36 1.86 2.72 11.94
C ALA A 36 1.22 3.96 11.29
N PRO A 37 1.61 5.16 11.73
CA PRO A 37 1.15 6.39 11.10
C PRO A 37 1.87 6.63 9.78
N TYR A 38 1.21 7.29 8.85
CA TYR A 38 1.78 7.70 7.58
C TYR A 38 1.07 8.93 7.02
N VAL A 39 1.75 9.65 6.13
CA VAL A 39 1.17 10.76 5.38
C VAL A 39 0.76 10.27 4.00
N GLU A 40 -0.45 10.64 3.57
CA GLU A 40 -0.89 10.31 2.22
C GLU A 40 -0.01 10.96 1.15
N ARG A 41 0.13 10.29 0.00
CA ARG A 41 1.01 10.77 -1.08
C ARG A 41 0.60 12.16 -1.56
N TRP A 42 -0.69 12.38 -1.80
CA TRP A 42 -1.22 13.65 -2.29
C TRP A 42 -0.95 14.81 -1.34
N ARG A 43 -0.93 14.59 -0.01
CA ARG A 43 -0.58 15.62 0.97
C ARG A 43 0.89 16.06 0.89
N ILE A 44 1.77 15.14 0.49
CA ILE A 44 3.19 15.44 0.23
C ILE A 44 3.31 16.23 -1.07
N GLU A 45 2.55 15.88 -2.10
CA GLU A 45 2.51 16.59 -3.39
C GLU A 45 2.00 18.03 -3.19
N GLU A 46 0.88 18.23 -2.48
CA GLU A 46 0.37 19.56 -2.10
C GLU A 46 1.44 20.38 -1.36
N ARG A 47 2.14 19.78 -0.39
CA ARG A 47 3.21 20.46 0.34
C ARG A 47 4.36 20.89 -0.60
N LEU A 48 4.71 20.07 -1.59
CA LEU A 48 5.73 20.45 -2.57
C LEU A 48 5.23 21.58 -3.46
N ASP A 49 4.00 21.49 -3.96
CA ASP A 49 3.34 22.52 -4.78
C ASP A 49 3.29 23.87 -4.06
N GLU A 50 2.85 23.90 -2.81
CA GLU A 50 2.72 25.11 -1.99
C GLU A 50 4.06 25.77 -1.64
N VAL A 51 5.12 24.96 -1.50
CA VAL A 51 6.41 25.45 -1.00
C VAL A 51 7.36 25.82 -2.14
N VAL A 52 7.42 25.00 -3.18
CA VAL A 52 8.36 25.20 -4.29
C VAL A 52 7.66 25.51 -5.61
N GLY A 53 6.37 25.24 -5.77
CA GLY A 53 5.65 25.36 -7.06
C GLY A 53 5.65 24.04 -7.83
N VAL A 54 4.55 23.75 -8.53
CA VAL A 54 4.32 22.51 -9.31
C VAL A 54 5.42 22.25 -10.35
N GLU A 55 6.02 23.30 -10.88
CA GLU A 55 7.06 23.26 -11.91
C GLU A 55 8.47 22.98 -11.36
N ASN A 56 8.65 23.08 -10.05
CA ASN A 56 9.96 23.06 -9.39
C ASN A 56 10.25 21.75 -8.65
N TRP A 57 9.39 20.74 -8.80
CA TRP A 57 9.68 19.38 -8.37
C TRP A 57 9.26 18.35 -9.41
N ARG A 58 9.92 17.19 -9.38
CA ARG A 58 9.53 16.03 -10.19
C ARG A 58 9.95 14.73 -9.52
N ALA A 59 9.17 13.68 -9.76
CA ALA A 59 9.49 12.33 -9.33
C ALA A 59 9.69 11.41 -10.54
N GLU A 60 10.81 10.72 -10.57
CA GLU A 60 11.18 9.74 -11.59
C GLU A 60 11.31 8.37 -10.92
N TYR A 61 10.88 7.32 -11.61
CA TYR A 61 10.81 5.98 -11.03
C TYR A 61 11.55 4.95 -11.87
N GLU A 62 12.15 3.99 -11.19
CA GLU A 62 12.87 2.87 -11.79
C GLU A 62 12.46 1.59 -11.07
N HIS A 63 12.12 0.55 -11.83
CA HIS A 63 11.83 -0.76 -11.28
C HIS A 63 13.15 -1.46 -10.93
N VAL A 64 13.38 -1.69 -9.64
CA VAL A 64 14.58 -2.40 -9.16
C VAL A 64 14.34 -3.91 -9.18
N GLN A 65 13.15 -4.33 -8.78
CA GLN A 65 12.72 -5.73 -8.82
C GLN A 65 11.22 -5.80 -9.03
N LEU A 66 10.79 -6.66 -9.95
CA LEU A 66 9.39 -7.00 -10.18
C LEU A 66 9.21 -8.49 -9.90
N GLY A 67 8.42 -8.82 -8.89
CA GLY A 67 8.03 -10.18 -8.55
C GLY A 67 6.52 -10.28 -8.36
N PRO A 68 5.95 -11.50 -8.46
CA PRO A 68 4.51 -11.70 -8.25
C PRO A 68 4.06 -11.28 -6.84
N ASP A 69 4.94 -11.42 -5.84
CA ASP A 69 4.62 -11.17 -4.43
C ASP A 69 5.38 -9.99 -3.81
N ASP A 70 6.43 -9.48 -4.49
CA ASP A 70 7.26 -8.38 -3.98
C ASP A 70 7.71 -7.47 -5.12
N PHE A 71 7.51 -6.17 -4.93
CA PHE A 71 7.90 -5.12 -5.85
C PHE A 71 8.85 -4.16 -5.15
N LYS A 72 9.97 -3.86 -5.80
CA LYS A 72 10.94 -2.87 -5.35
C LYS A 72 11.07 -1.78 -6.39
N VAL A 73 10.72 -0.56 -6.00
CA VAL A 73 10.74 0.62 -6.86
C VAL A 73 11.67 1.65 -6.26
N ARG A 74 12.60 2.17 -7.05
CA ARG A 74 13.39 3.36 -6.71
C ARG A 74 12.65 4.60 -7.18
N CYS A 75 12.58 5.61 -6.32
CA CYS A 75 12.08 6.92 -6.66
C CYS A 75 13.23 7.93 -6.55
N ARG A 76 13.47 8.72 -7.60
CA ARG A 76 14.32 9.90 -7.59
C ARG A 76 13.41 11.13 -7.53
N LEU A 77 13.50 11.91 -6.46
CA LEU A 77 12.75 13.15 -6.29
C LEU A 77 13.72 14.31 -6.44
N THR A 78 13.43 15.18 -7.40
CA THR A 78 14.16 16.44 -7.61
C THR A 78 13.31 17.59 -7.10
N VAL A 79 13.89 18.45 -6.26
CA VAL A 79 13.26 19.68 -5.73
C VAL A 79 14.25 20.83 -5.93
N LEU A 80 13.86 21.86 -6.68
CA LEU A 80 14.71 23.02 -7.00
C LEU A 80 16.12 22.62 -7.48
N GLY A 81 16.18 21.63 -8.38
CA GLY A 81 17.44 21.11 -8.95
C GLY A 81 18.23 20.14 -8.06
N VAL A 82 17.83 19.94 -6.79
CA VAL A 82 18.47 18.96 -5.90
C VAL A 82 17.75 17.63 -6.01
N THR A 83 18.45 16.57 -6.42
CA THR A 83 17.90 15.22 -6.52
C THR A 83 18.30 14.37 -5.32
N LYS A 84 17.34 13.63 -4.76
CA LYS A 84 17.59 12.55 -3.79
C LYS A 84 16.85 11.31 -4.24
N GLU A 85 17.26 10.16 -3.72
CA GLU A 85 16.62 8.90 -4.05
C GLU A 85 16.35 8.02 -2.83
N ASN A 86 15.35 7.15 -2.95
CA ASN A 86 15.04 6.12 -1.96
C ASN A 86 14.27 4.97 -2.62
N VAL A 87 14.16 3.83 -1.94
CA VAL A 87 13.48 2.63 -2.42
C VAL A 87 12.24 2.31 -1.58
N GLY A 88 11.15 1.99 -2.26
CA GLY A 88 9.94 1.43 -1.68
C GLY A 88 9.79 -0.03 -2.04
N GLU A 89 9.49 -0.85 -1.04
CA GLU A 89 9.26 -2.29 -1.18
C GLU A 89 7.87 -2.64 -0.68
N TRP A 90 7.06 -3.29 -1.50
CA TRP A 90 5.68 -3.65 -1.14
C TRP A 90 5.16 -4.82 -1.97
N SER A 91 4.10 -5.48 -1.48
CA SER A 91 3.42 -6.59 -2.18
C SER A 91 2.62 -6.18 -3.41
N THR A 92 2.46 -4.88 -3.65
CA THR A 92 1.80 -4.35 -4.84
C THR A 92 2.67 -3.27 -5.46
N LEU A 93 2.70 -3.22 -6.78
CA LEU A 93 3.48 -2.22 -7.50
C LEU A 93 3.12 -0.78 -7.07
N SER A 94 1.83 -0.43 -7.05
CA SER A 94 1.36 0.90 -6.61
C SER A 94 1.79 1.25 -5.17
N GLY A 95 1.74 0.27 -4.26
CA GLY A 95 2.25 0.41 -2.90
C GLY A 95 3.76 0.67 -2.85
N ALA A 96 4.55 -0.02 -3.68
CA ALA A 96 5.99 0.19 -3.77
C ALA A 96 6.33 1.59 -4.29
N TYR A 97 5.64 2.06 -5.34
CA TYR A 97 5.74 3.43 -5.85
C TYR A 97 5.44 4.48 -4.76
N THR A 98 4.33 4.31 -4.06
CA THR A 98 3.87 5.22 -3.00
C THR A 98 4.86 5.25 -1.83
N LYS A 99 5.34 4.08 -1.40
CA LYS A 99 6.34 3.96 -0.33
C LYS A 99 7.68 4.57 -0.72
N ALA A 100 8.12 4.39 -1.97
CA ALA A 100 9.35 4.99 -2.48
C ALA A 100 9.28 6.51 -2.47
N PHE A 101 8.15 7.08 -2.95
CA PHE A 101 7.92 8.52 -2.96
C PHE A 101 7.91 9.13 -1.55
N ARG A 102 7.18 8.54 -0.61
CA ARG A 102 7.14 9.00 0.79
C ARG A 102 8.53 9.01 1.41
N ARG A 103 9.28 7.91 1.26
CA ARG A 103 10.63 7.76 1.80
C ARG A 103 11.64 8.75 1.20
N VAL A 104 11.54 9.09 -0.08
CA VAL A 104 12.44 10.10 -0.66
C VAL A 104 12.03 11.53 -0.28
N ALA A 105 10.73 11.81 -0.11
CA ALA A 105 10.25 13.10 0.40
C ALA A 105 10.75 13.38 1.83
N GLU A 106 10.81 12.34 2.67
CA GLU A 106 11.44 12.42 3.99
C GLU A 106 12.91 12.86 3.91
N ASN A 107 13.64 12.56 2.84
CA ASN A 107 15.03 13.04 2.69
C ASN A 107 15.10 14.57 2.53
N PHE A 108 14.03 15.22 2.10
CA PHE A 108 13.88 16.69 2.06
C PHE A 108 13.31 17.27 3.36
N GLY A 109 12.78 16.43 4.26
CA GLY A 109 12.22 16.83 5.54
C GLY A 109 10.71 16.65 5.64
N VAL A 110 10.03 16.46 4.51
CA VAL A 110 8.57 16.31 4.45
C VAL A 110 8.13 15.05 5.16
N GLY A 111 7.21 15.18 6.12
CA GLY A 111 6.63 14.04 6.85
C GLY A 111 7.57 13.33 7.83
N ARG A 112 8.80 13.84 8.07
CA ARG A 112 9.76 13.21 9.00
C ARG A 112 9.19 13.00 10.40
N HIS A 113 8.45 13.98 10.92
CA HIS A 113 7.85 13.90 12.25
C HIS A 113 6.85 12.74 12.36
N VAL A 114 6.14 12.37 11.29
CA VAL A 114 5.23 11.22 11.27
C VAL A 114 6.00 9.91 11.25
N ARG A 115 7.08 9.84 10.47
CA ARG A 115 7.95 8.66 10.41
C ARG A 115 8.70 8.40 11.72
N ASP A 116 8.91 9.44 12.52
CA ASP A 116 9.52 9.33 13.85
C ASP A 116 8.51 8.89 14.93
N LEU A 117 7.21 8.77 14.61
CA LEU A 117 6.21 8.22 15.52
C LEU A 117 6.30 6.69 15.56
N GLU A 118 6.19 6.12 16.76
CA GLU A 118 6.21 4.67 16.94
C GLU A 118 4.86 4.03 16.56
N PRO A 119 4.88 2.84 15.93
CA PRO A 119 3.65 2.08 15.71
C PRO A 119 2.99 1.65 17.02
N VAL A 120 1.68 1.83 17.11
CA VAL A 120 0.90 1.60 18.35
C VAL A 120 0.00 0.38 18.23
N TRP A 121 -0.13 -0.39 19.31
CA TRP A 121 -1.07 -1.49 19.38
C TRP A 121 -2.49 -0.99 19.66
N VAL A 122 -3.43 -1.38 18.83
CA VAL A 122 -4.84 -1.01 18.96
C VAL A 122 -5.75 -2.22 18.84
N SER A 123 -6.87 -2.17 19.53
CA SER A 123 -7.90 -3.20 19.48
C SER A 123 -8.82 -2.99 18.28
N LYS A 124 -9.34 -4.09 17.75
CA LYS A 124 -10.34 -4.10 16.70
C LYS A 124 -11.71 -3.75 17.28
N GLY A 125 -12.34 -2.71 16.75
CA GLY A 125 -13.69 -2.33 17.12
C GLY A 125 -14.73 -3.37 16.67
N LYS A 126 -15.95 -3.26 17.21
CA LYS A 126 -17.10 -4.09 16.79
C LYS A 126 -17.45 -3.94 15.30
N ASP A 127 -17.06 -2.81 14.71
CA ASP A 127 -17.16 -2.50 13.28
C ASP A 127 -16.03 -3.13 12.44
N GLY A 128 -15.17 -3.93 13.05
CA GLY A 128 -14.03 -4.56 12.40
C GLY A 128 -12.86 -3.62 12.11
N LYS A 129 -12.88 -2.38 12.60
CA LYS A 129 -11.86 -1.37 12.32
C LYS A 129 -10.90 -1.21 13.48
N TYR A 130 -9.62 -1.04 13.17
CA TYR A 130 -8.62 -0.58 14.13
C TYR A 130 -8.74 0.92 14.32
N ARG A 131 -8.86 1.38 15.57
CA ARG A 131 -9.03 2.81 15.86
C ARG A 131 -7.72 3.40 16.40
N PRO A 132 -7.14 4.40 15.72
CA PRO A 132 -5.95 5.06 16.21
C PRO A 132 -6.22 5.88 17.47
N PRO A 133 -5.17 6.19 18.26
CA PRO A 133 -5.30 7.03 19.44
C PRO A 133 -5.79 8.44 19.07
N LYS A 134 -6.70 9.00 19.88
CA LYS A 134 -7.31 10.32 19.64
C LYS A 134 -6.35 11.50 19.78
N LYS A 135 -5.21 11.30 20.45
CA LYS A 135 -4.16 12.30 20.60
C LYS A 135 -2.83 11.63 20.32
N LEU A 136 -2.05 12.21 19.42
CA LEU A 136 -0.62 11.94 19.28
C LEU A 136 0.10 12.60 20.46
N LYS A 137 -0.08 12.11 21.68
CA LYS A 137 0.69 12.63 22.82
C LYS A 137 2.14 12.16 22.67
N GLY A 138 3.05 13.12 22.69
CA GLY A 138 4.48 12.91 22.48
C GLY A 138 5.05 11.78 23.33
N ARG A 139 5.88 10.94 22.69
CA ARG A 139 6.81 9.95 23.25
C ARG A 139 6.37 9.41 24.62
N ILE A 140 5.56 8.37 24.63
CA ILE A 140 5.56 7.29 25.64
C ILE A 140 4.56 6.24 25.15
N VAL A 141 5.10 5.05 24.90
CA VAL A 141 4.38 3.78 24.85
C VAL A 141 3.47 3.72 26.07
N THR A 142 2.15 3.74 25.90
CA THR A 142 1.32 3.21 26.98
C THR A 142 1.53 1.71 26.95
N GLU A 143 2.27 1.21 27.95
CA GLU A 143 2.32 -0.21 28.27
C GLU A 143 0.89 -0.78 28.32
N PRO A 144 0.72 -2.07 28.00
CA PRO A 144 -0.58 -2.72 28.06
C PRO A 144 -1.25 -2.43 29.40
N THR A 145 -2.50 -1.97 29.36
CA THR A 145 -3.28 -1.78 30.59
C THR A 145 -3.44 -3.13 31.32
N GLU A 146 -3.68 -3.12 32.63
CA GLU A 146 -3.96 -4.35 33.38
C GLU A 146 -5.17 -5.11 32.81
N GLU A 147 -6.12 -4.41 32.18
CA GLU A 147 -7.21 -5.03 31.40
C GLU A 147 -6.71 -5.81 30.16
N ASP A 148 -5.70 -5.28 29.45
CA ASP A 148 -5.09 -5.93 28.29
C ASP A 148 -4.28 -7.17 28.69
N LEU A 149 -3.63 -7.14 29.87
CA LEU A 149 -2.88 -8.27 30.42
C LEU A 149 -3.82 -9.35 30.97
N ALA A 150 -4.86 -8.96 31.71
CA ALA A 150 -5.86 -9.87 32.27
C ALA A 150 -6.69 -10.58 31.19
N ALA A 151 -6.92 -9.94 30.04
CA ALA A 151 -7.57 -10.58 28.90
C ALA A 151 -6.68 -11.64 28.22
N SER A 152 -5.36 -11.50 28.31
CA SER A 152 -4.38 -12.44 27.76
C SER A 152 -4.16 -13.66 28.66
N GLU A 153 -4.33 -13.52 29.98
CA GLU A 153 -4.16 -14.60 30.98
C GLU A 153 -5.37 -15.53 31.10
N ARG A 154 -6.54 -15.12 30.61
CA ARG A 154 -7.78 -15.94 30.62
C ARG A 154 -7.85 -16.95 29.47
N ALA A 155 -6.87 -17.00 28.57
CA ALA A 155 -6.76 -18.04 27.56
C ALA A 155 -6.14 -19.32 28.16
N PRO A 156 -6.63 -20.53 27.82
CA PRO A 156 -6.15 -21.75 28.44
C PRO A 156 -4.65 -21.97 28.17
N ALA A 157 -3.91 -22.22 29.24
CA ALA A 157 -2.46 -22.42 29.24
C ALA A 157 -2.08 -23.67 28.42
N SER A 158 -1.47 -23.47 27.25
CA SER A 158 -0.67 -24.52 26.62
C SER A 158 0.68 -24.61 27.34
N GLN A 159 0.96 -25.76 27.91
CA GLN A 159 2.11 -26.04 28.76
C GLN A 159 3.46 -25.80 28.06
N GLY A 160 4.26 -24.91 28.66
CA GLY A 160 5.68 -25.11 29.00
C GLY A 160 6.72 -25.34 27.89
N ARG A 161 7.52 -24.30 27.62
CA ARG A 161 9.01 -24.32 27.74
C ARG A 161 9.57 -22.88 27.76
N ARG A 162 10.42 -22.60 28.75
CA ARG A 162 11.16 -21.32 28.93
C ARG A 162 12.15 -21.08 27.76
N PRO A 163 12.46 -19.81 27.43
CA PRO A 163 13.31 -19.46 26.30
C PRO A 163 14.79 -19.70 26.60
N ALA A 164 15.46 -20.48 25.76
CA ALA A 164 16.91 -20.45 25.60
C ALA A 164 17.26 -19.45 24.50
N ALA A 165 18.25 -18.60 24.75
CA ALA A 165 18.78 -17.64 23.79
C ALA A 165 19.31 -18.35 22.54
N VAL A 166 18.85 -17.96 21.35
CA VAL A 166 19.41 -18.41 20.08
C VAL A 166 19.52 -17.25 19.09
N ARG A 167 20.74 -17.07 18.60
CA ARG A 167 21.20 -16.14 17.54
C ARG A 167 20.42 -16.34 16.22
N PRO A 168 20.43 -15.35 15.32
CA PRO A 168 19.72 -15.44 14.03
C PRO A 168 20.39 -16.49 13.12
N PRO A 169 19.62 -17.42 12.50
CA PRO A 169 20.16 -18.27 11.46
C PRO A 169 19.88 -17.70 10.06
N GLU A 170 20.91 -17.85 9.23
CA GLU A 170 21.01 -17.55 7.81
C GLU A 170 20.01 -18.34 6.94
N ALA A 171 19.91 -17.90 5.68
CA ALA A 171 18.84 -18.21 4.76
C ALA A 171 18.97 -19.56 4.01
N LYS A 172 17.76 -20.07 3.67
CA LYS A 172 17.36 -20.98 2.57
C LYS A 172 17.72 -22.47 2.70
N PRO A 173 17.08 -23.37 1.90
CA PRO A 173 15.85 -23.26 1.09
C PRO A 173 14.84 -24.39 1.41
N LYS A 174 13.57 -24.28 0.97
CA LYS A 174 12.71 -25.45 0.70
C LYS A 174 11.44 -25.08 -0.12
N PRO A 175 10.70 -26.06 -0.66
CA PRO A 175 10.35 -26.15 -2.07
C PRO A 175 8.84 -26.04 -2.34
N THR A 176 8.53 -26.23 -3.62
CA THR A 176 7.27 -26.29 -4.37
C THR A 176 6.02 -26.89 -3.71
N ALA A 177 4.89 -26.23 -4.06
CA ALA A 177 3.53 -26.73 -4.40
C ALA A 177 2.96 -27.85 -3.52
N ASP A 178 1.79 -27.72 -2.87
CA ASP A 178 0.49 -27.46 -3.49
C ASP A 178 -0.57 -27.28 -2.38
N SER A 179 -1.78 -26.86 -2.78
CA SER A 179 -3.01 -26.65 -1.98
C SER A 179 -3.23 -25.24 -1.41
N VAL A 180 -3.81 -24.36 -2.24
CA VAL A 180 -4.92 -23.53 -1.75
C VAL A 180 -6.00 -23.43 -2.82
N ARG A 181 -7.11 -24.11 -2.57
CA ARG A 181 -8.42 -23.86 -3.18
C ARG A 181 -9.22 -22.97 -2.22
N ALA A 182 -10.09 -22.15 -2.80
CA ALA A 182 -11.20 -21.39 -2.20
C ALA A 182 -10.89 -20.04 -1.52
N GLU A 183 -10.81 -19.01 -2.38
CA GLU A 183 -11.74 -17.87 -2.46
C GLU A 183 -12.22 -17.07 -1.22
N ASP A 184 -12.04 -15.76 -1.39
CA ASP A 184 -12.99 -14.65 -1.20
C ASP A 184 -13.22 -14.05 0.20
N SER A 185 -12.69 -12.83 0.38
CA SER A 185 -13.30 -11.76 1.19
C SER A 185 -12.76 -10.38 0.77
N ARG A 186 -13.25 -9.90 -0.38
CA ARG A 186 -13.65 -8.50 -0.72
C ARG A 186 -12.85 -7.25 -0.25
N ALA A 187 -12.28 -6.59 -1.26
CA ALA A 187 -12.36 -5.16 -1.63
C ALA A 187 -12.88 -4.09 -0.64
N THR A 188 -11.96 -3.18 -0.29
CA THR A 188 -11.95 -1.70 -0.36
C THR A 188 -13.24 -0.87 -0.54
N ALA A 189 -13.27 0.28 0.14
CA ALA A 189 -14.15 1.42 -0.14
C ALA A 189 -13.41 2.49 -0.96
N ALA A 190 -13.58 2.42 -2.28
CA ALA A 190 -13.45 3.53 -3.23
C ALA A 190 -14.62 3.35 -4.21
N ALA A 191 -15.18 4.44 -4.73
CA ALA A 191 -16.40 4.46 -5.55
C ALA A 191 -16.42 3.31 -6.58
N LYS A 192 -17.42 2.42 -6.48
CA LYS A 192 -17.54 1.22 -7.30
C LYS A 192 -17.89 1.62 -8.74
N VAL A 193 -16.89 1.72 -9.61
CA VAL A 193 -17.14 1.70 -11.06
C VAL A 193 -17.72 0.33 -11.40
N ASP A 194 -18.84 0.31 -12.12
CA ASP A 194 -19.53 -0.91 -12.54
C ASP A 194 -18.56 -1.80 -13.34
N PRO A 195 -18.40 -3.09 -13.01
CA PRO A 195 -17.56 -4.02 -13.76
C PRO A 195 -17.84 -4.04 -15.27
N ILE A 196 -19.10 -3.83 -15.68
CA ILE A 196 -19.49 -3.76 -17.09
C ILE A 196 -18.89 -2.51 -17.74
N GLU A 197 -18.86 -1.39 -17.03
CA GLU A 197 -18.31 -0.13 -17.53
C GLU A 197 -16.79 -0.23 -17.74
N LEU A 198 -16.08 -0.94 -16.87
CA LEU A 198 -14.66 -1.23 -17.05
C LEU A 198 -14.41 -2.11 -18.29
N ILE A 199 -15.27 -3.10 -18.54
CA ILE A 199 -15.20 -3.93 -19.75
C ILE A 199 -15.46 -3.07 -21.00
N ASN A 200 -16.45 -2.18 -20.97
CA ASN A 200 -16.75 -1.27 -22.07
C ASN A 200 -15.58 -0.35 -22.41
N GLN A 201 -14.95 0.25 -21.39
CA GLN A 201 -13.78 1.12 -21.57
C GLN A 201 -12.59 0.34 -22.16
N LEU A 202 -12.39 -0.90 -21.73
CA LEU A 202 -11.33 -1.76 -22.23
C LEU A 202 -11.57 -2.16 -23.70
N VAL A 203 -12.80 -2.50 -24.06
CA VAL A 203 -13.19 -2.82 -25.44
C VAL A 203 -13.05 -1.59 -26.35
N ALA A 204 -13.41 -0.40 -25.87
CA ALA A 204 -13.22 0.84 -26.62
C ALA A 204 -11.73 1.12 -26.90
N ARG A 205 -10.85 0.83 -25.94
CA ARG A 205 -9.40 0.95 -26.11
C ARG A 205 -8.83 -0.06 -27.11
N LEU A 206 -9.26 -1.33 -27.03
CA LEU A 206 -8.88 -2.37 -27.98
C LEU A 206 -9.36 -2.05 -29.41
N LYS A 207 -10.55 -1.44 -29.57
CA LYS A 207 -11.03 -0.95 -30.87
C LYS A 207 -10.13 0.16 -31.44
N LYS A 208 -9.70 1.12 -30.60
CA LYS A 208 -8.78 2.19 -31.03
C LYS A 208 -7.41 1.66 -31.49
N GLN A 209 -6.98 0.51 -30.98
CA GLN A 209 -5.75 -0.18 -31.40
C GLN A 209 -5.97 -1.17 -32.57
N GLY A 210 -7.14 -1.15 -33.22
CA GLY A 210 -7.44 -2.07 -34.33
C GLY A 210 -7.76 -3.51 -33.92
N LYS A 211 -7.75 -3.84 -32.63
CA LYS A 211 -8.03 -5.19 -32.09
C LYS A 211 -9.51 -5.45 -31.81
N GLY A 212 -10.41 -4.63 -32.37
CA GLY A 212 -11.85 -4.74 -32.14
C GLY A 212 -12.47 -6.09 -32.50
N ALA A 213 -11.99 -6.73 -33.58
CA ALA A 213 -12.45 -8.05 -34.00
C ALA A 213 -12.00 -9.17 -33.05
N ALA A 214 -10.79 -9.06 -32.47
CA ALA A 214 -10.30 -9.99 -31.46
C ALA A 214 -11.05 -9.83 -30.13
N ALA A 215 -11.30 -8.60 -29.70
CA ALA A 215 -12.15 -8.32 -28.53
C ALA A 215 -13.57 -8.88 -28.69
N ALA A 216 -14.20 -8.70 -29.86
CA ALA A 216 -15.53 -9.23 -30.14
C ALA A 216 -15.59 -10.76 -30.06
N ARG A 217 -14.56 -11.47 -30.57
CA ARG A 217 -14.48 -12.93 -30.47
C ARG A 217 -14.38 -13.42 -29.02
N ILE A 218 -13.64 -12.70 -28.18
CA ILE A 218 -13.52 -13.02 -26.75
C ILE A 218 -14.87 -12.81 -26.05
N ILE A 219 -15.57 -11.71 -26.32
CA ILE A 219 -16.91 -11.45 -25.74
C ILE A 219 -17.91 -12.55 -26.15
N THR A 220 -17.93 -12.96 -27.42
CA THR A 220 -18.80 -14.04 -27.89
C THR A 220 -18.45 -15.38 -27.23
N LYS A 221 -17.16 -15.68 -27.04
CA LYS A 221 -16.70 -16.89 -26.33
C LYS A 221 -17.18 -16.95 -24.88
N HIS A 222 -17.29 -15.80 -24.21
CA HIS A 222 -17.86 -15.69 -22.86
C HIS A 222 -19.39 -15.57 -22.83
N GLY A 223 -20.07 -15.70 -23.98
CA GLY A 223 -21.53 -15.61 -24.04
C GLY A 223 -22.09 -14.20 -23.85
N GLY A 224 -21.27 -13.17 -24.09
CA GLY A 224 -21.63 -11.75 -23.91
C GLY A 224 -20.76 -11.08 -22.84
N TYR A 225 -21.32 -10.12 -22.12
CA TYR A 225 -20.60 -9.32 -21.11
C TYR A 225 -20.47 -10.00 -19.74
N GLY A 226 -20.89 -11.26 -19.61
CA GLY A 226 -20.99 -11.96 -18.32
C GLY A 226 -22.18 -11.49 -17.49
N LYS A 227 -22.93 -12.44 -16.93
CA LYS A 227 -24.11 -12.16 -16.08
C LYS A 227 -23.77 -12.18 -14.59
N THR A 228 -22.63 -12.77 -14.24
CA THR A 228 -22.13 -12.83 -12.86
C THR A 228 -20.82 -12.04 -12.71
N PRO A 229 -20.49 -11.57 -11.50
CA PRO A 229 -19.22 -10.91 -11.22
C PRO A 229 -17.99 -11.77 -11.52
N GLU A 230 -18.10 -13.10 -11.37
CA GLU A 230 -17.03 -14.04 -11.69
C GLU A 230 -16.77 -14.11 -13.20
N GLU A 231 -17.84 -14.20 -14.01
CA GLU A 231 -17.75 -14.19 -15.48
C GLU A 231 -17.19 -12.85 -15.99
N GLN A 232 -17.64 -11.73 -15.41
CA GLN A 232 -17.15 -10.40 -15.76
C GLN A 232 -15.66 -10.22 -15.46
N ARG A 233 -15.17 -10.75 -14.33
CA ARG A 233 -13.73 -10.74 -14.00
C ARG A 233 -12.92 -11.61 -14.95
N ALA A 234 -13.43 -12.79 -15.33
CA ALA A 234 -12.77 -13.68 -16.28
C ALA A 234 -12.66 -13.03 -17.66
N LEU A 235 -13.76 -12.46 -18.16
CA LEU A 235 -13.81 -11.72 -19.42
C LEU A 235 -12.86 -10.51 -19.42
N TYR A 236 -12.89 -9.71 -18.35
CA TYR A 236 -11.98 -8.57 -18.19
C TYR A 236 -10.50 -9.01 -18.21
N GLY A 237 -10.17 -10.11 -17.54
CA GLY A 237 -8.82 -10.68 -17.52
C GLY A 237 -8.32 -11.08 -18.91
N GLU A 238 -9.16 -11.72 -19.72
CA GLU A 238 -8.79 -12.16 -21.07
C GLU A 238 -8.67 -10.98 -22.05
N LEU A 239 -9.60 -10.01 -21.98
CA LEU A 239 -9.50 -8.76 -22.75
C LEU A 239 -8.25 -7.93 -22.38
N ARG A 240 -7.86 -7.93 -21.10
CA ARG A 240 -6.69 -7.19 -20.63
C ARG A 240 -5.38 -7.82 -21.11
N ARG A 241 -5.30 -9.16 -21.20
CA ARG A 241 -4.11 -9.84 -21.77
C ARG A 241 -3.88 -9.43 -23.22
N LEU A 242 -4.94 -9.33 -24.01
CA LEU A 242 -4.88 -8.88 -25.41
C LEU A 242 -4.35 -7.43 -25.55
N LEU A 243 -4.57 -6.60 -24.53
CA LEU A 243 -4.03 -5.24 -24.46
C LEU A 243 -2.53 -5.24 -24.10
N VAL A 244 -2.12 -6.07 -23.14
CA VAL A 244 -0.73 -6.14 -22.63
C VAL A 244 0.23 -6.81 -23.62
N GLU A 245 -0.25 -7.77 -24.42
CA GLU A 245 0.56 -8.41 -25.47
C GLU A 245 1.01 -7.43 -26.58
N ASP A 246 0.42 -6.22 -26.67
CA ASP A 246 0.84 -5.16 -27.60
C ASP A 246 1.91 -4.22 -27.03
N GLU A 247 1.96 -4.05 -25.70
CA GLU A 247 2.95 -3.17 -25.06
C GLU A 247 4.34 -3.83 -24.96
N ALA A 248 4.42 -5.13 -25.29
CA ALA A 248 5.63 -5.94 -25.25
C ALA A 248 6.20 -6.30 -26.64
N ALA A 249 5.58 -5.83 -27.74
CA ALA A 249 6.00 -6.02 -29.13
C ALA A 249 6.40 -4.69 -29.78
#